data_AF-A0A963NGC0-F1
#
_entry.id   AF-A0A963NGC0-F1
#
_cell.length_a   1.000
_cell.length_b   1.000
_cell.length_c   1.000
_cell.angle_alpha   90.00
_cell.angle_beta   90.00
_cell.angle_gamma   90.00
#
_symmetry.space_group_name_H-M   'P 1'
#
loop_
_entity.id
_entity.type
_entity.pdbx_description
1 polymer ?
#
loop_
_entity_poly.entity_id
_entity_poly.type
_entity_poly.pdbx_seq_one_letter_code
_entity_poly.pdbx_strand_id
1 'polypeptide(L)'
;MALPLYQGLHAPSQPQPATMHMGLWFERYFDGYASDFGEVDKDARGNWLKALKTQQLGSKAALQDKAAKLQQLATAQGGQARAYHCEGNFVTGLGNPHPLENGFLWHPTLGMPYLPGSAVKGLVRALVETAYHGDDRNAVLKRWFGTEEKGQVADASGCFIFFDALPIQPCELRPEVMTPHMGKWYEKGGKTPQAADTQPGDWHSPVPVGYLVARKLTLQFAIAPRAGAVAPERLQAETANVWLALDRALEWLGAGGKTAIGFGRMESEEGKQRKKAQSAVVWEGARIKFNRANGSLSVEKSGQTASAIAPQGQSLLESLPAELQQKIKGSQFVKVTAYVAEGVLVRVEKA
;
A
#
# COMPACT_ATOMS: atom_id res chain seq x y z
N MET A 1 -16.36 41.64 -13.30
CA MET A 1 -15.07 40.91 -13.37
C MET A 1 -14.37 41.33 -14.64
N ALA A 2 -13.14 41.85 -14.55
CA ALA A 2 -12.35 42.11 -15.73
C ALA A 2 -11.97 40.75 -16.35
N LEU A 3 -12.53 40.46 -17.52
CA LEU A 3 -12.06 39.37 -18.35
C LEU A 3 -10.92 39.89 -19.22
N PRO A 4 -9.86 39.10 -19.44
CA PRO A 4 -9.77 37.70 -19.04
C PRO A 4 -9.25 37.47 -17.62
N LEU A 5 -9.81 36.46 -16.93
CA LEU A 5 -9.41 36.02 -15.58
C LEU A 5 -7.92 35.61 -15.47
N TYR A 6 -7.23 35.41 -16.59
CA TYR A 6 -5.83 34.99 -16.65
C TYR A 6 -4.83 36.15 -16.78
N GLN A 7 -5.28 37.40 -16.92
CA GLN A 7 -4.39 38.54 -17.10
C GLN A 7 -3.56 38.78 -15.83
N GLY A 8 -2.24 38.62 -15.92
CA GLY A 8 -1.31 38.71 -14.79
C GLY A 8 -1.05 37.38 -14.05
N LEU A 9 -1.71 36.28 -14.45
CA LEU A 9 -1.35 34.95 -13.97
C LEU A 9 -0.23 34.38 -14.84
N HIS A 10 0.91 34.07 -14.21
CA HIS A 10 1.99 33.34 -14.85
C HIS A 10 1.86 31.85 -14.54
N ALA A 11 1.99 31.00 -15.55
CA ALA A 11 2.08 29.57 -15.34
C ALA A 11 3.28 29.28 -14.41
N PRO A 12 3.14 28.41 -13.40
CA PRO A 12 4.26 28.06 -12.54
C PRO A 12 5.36 27.41 -13.38
N SER A 13 6.60 27.86 -13.20
CA SER A 13 7.78 27.31 -13.90
C SER A 13 8.23 25.97 -13.33
N GLN A 14 7.82 25.65 -12.09
CA GLN A 14 8.11 24.41 -11.41
C GLN A 14 6.90 23.95 -10.58
N PRO A 15 6.70 22.63 -10.43
CA PRO A 15 5.63 22.13 -9.58
C PRO A 15 5.89 22.45 -8.11
N GLN A 16 4.84 22.68 -7.34
CA GLN A 16 4.86 22.73 -5.88
C GLN A 16 4.12 21.51 -5.31
N PRO A 17 4.80 20.37 -5.07
CA PRO A 17 4.12 19.09 -4.85
C PRO A 17 3.25 19.01 -3.59
N ALA A 18 3.48 19.88 -2.60
CA ALA A 18 2.72 19.91 -1.36
C ALA A 18 1.33 20.58 -1.51
N THR A 19 1.16 21.45 -2.50
CA THR A 19 -0.02 22.32 -2.65
C THR A 19 -0.69 22.19 -4.02
N MET A 20 0.05 21.83 -5.07
CA MET A 20 -0.45 21.66 -6.42
C MET A 20 -0.99 20.25 -6.69
N HIS A 21 -1.91 20.15 -7.64
CA HIS A 21 -2.40 18.87 -8.15
C HIS A 21 -1.35 18.25 -9.10
N MET A 22 -0.45 17.42 -8.55
CA MET A 22 0.67 16.87 -9.32
C MET A 22 0.25 15.98 -10.50
N GLY A 23 -0.91 15.35 -10.44
CA GLY A 23 -1.45 14.65 -11.61
C GLY A 23 -1.83 15.57 -12.77
N LEU A 24 -2.22 16.82 -12.48
CA LEU A 24 -2.53 17.79 -13.52
C LEU A 24 -1.23 18.30 -14.16
N TRP A 25 -0.22 18.58 -13.32
CA TRP A 25 1.12 18.90 -13.77
C TRP A 25 1.68 17.79 -14.65
N PHE A 26 1.59 16.54 -14.19
CA PHE A 26 2.10 15.38 -14.90
C PHE A 26 1.46 15.24 -16.29
N GLU A 27 0.12 15.21 -16.35
CA GLU A 27 -0.61 14.92 -17.59
C GLU A 27 -0.65 16.08 -18.59
N ARG A 28 -0.48 17.34 -18.14
CA ARG A 28 -0.74 18.53 -18.98
C ARG A 28 0.45 19.47 -19.17
N TYR A 29 1.50 19.36 -18.35
CA TYR A 29 2.63 20.29 -18.35
C TYR A 29 3.96 19.59 -18.67
N PHE A 30 3.91 18.49 -19.41
CA PHE A 30 5.12 17.92 -20.02
C PHE A 30 5.64 18.87 -21.11
N ASP A 31 6.91 19.26 -21.01
CA ASP A 31 7.55 20.23 -21.91
C ASP A 31 8.82 19.69 -22.58
N GLY A 32 9.11 18.39 -22.43
CA GLY A 32 10.28 17.74 -23.04
C GLY A 32 10.16 17.43 -24.53
N TYR A 33 9.34 18.17 -25.26
CA TYR A 33 9.17 18.00 -26.72
C TYR A 33 10.27 18.72 -27.50
N ALA A 34 10.57 18.24 -28.70
CA ALA A 34 11.29 19.02 -29.70
C ALA A 34 10.48 20.27 -30.11
N SER A 35 11.13 21.26 -30.71
CA SER A 35 10.50 22.53 -31.07
C SER A 35 9.31 22.41 -32.04
N ASP A 36 9.24 21.31 -32.79
CA ASP A 36 8.16 21.00 -33.74
C ASP A 36 7.07 20.10 -33.13
N PHE A 37 7.20 19.71 -31.85
CA PHE A 37 6.33 18.76 -31.15
C PHE A 37 6.22 17.37 -31.79
N GLY A 38 7.08 17.05 -32.77
CA GLY A 38 7.05 15.77 -33.49
C GLY A 38 7.66 14.63 -32.69
N GLU A 39 8.65 14.94 -31.85
CA GLU A 39 9.36 13.97 -31.02
C GLU A 39 9.58 14.48 -29.59
N VAL A 40 9.92 13.56 -28.70
CA VAL A 40 10.28 13.85 -27.31
C VAL A 40 11.79 13.70 -27.18
N ASP A 41 12.47 14.77 -26.77
CA ASP A 41 13.91 14.74 -26.54
C ASP A 41 14.26 13.86 -25.34
N LYS A 42 15.29 13.02 -25.46
CA LYS A 42 15.63 12.01 -24.44
C LYS A 42 16.14 12.65 -23.16
N ASP A 43 16.97 13.68 -23.27
CA ASP A 43 17.58 14.34 -22.11
C ASP A 43 16.53 15.20 -21.40
N ALA A 44 15.71 15.93 -22.15
CA ALA A 44 14.59 16.70 -21.63
C ALA A 44 13.58 15.80 -20.91
N ARG A 45 13.22 14.65 -21.49
CA ARG A 45 12.38 13.62 -20.86
C ARG A 45 12.95 13.16 -19.52
N GLY A 46 14.24 12.81 -19.50
CA GLY A 46 14.93 12.37 -18.30
C GLY A 46 15.00 13.45 -17.21
N ASN A 47 15.25 14.69 -17.61
CA ASN A 47 15.32 15.84 -16.70
C ASN A 47 13.94 16.19 -16.13
N TRP A 48 12.89 16.15 -16.95
CA TRP A 48 11.51 16.39 -16.50
C TRP A 48 11.07 15.34 -15.48
N LEU A 49 11.33 14.05 -15.74
CA LEU A 49 11.04 12.98 -14.78
C LEU A 49 11.78 13.21 -13.45
N LYS A 50 13.07 13.58 -13.50
CA LYS A 50 13.87 13.89 -12.31
C LYS A 50 13.28 15.07 -11.51
N ALA A 51 12.74 16.08 -12.19
CA ALA A 51 12.13 17.26 -11.56
C ALA A 51 10.87 16.93 -10.74
N LEU A 52 10.19 15.81 -11.01
CA LEU A 52 9.02 15.36 -10.25
C LEU A 52 9.38 14.75 -8.88
N LYS A 53 10.66 14.49 -8.62
CA LYS A 53 11.11 13.90 -7.35
C LYS A 53 10.72 14.81 -6.19
N THR A 54 9.99 14.26 -5.22
CA THR A 54 9.63 14.98 -3.99
C THR A 54 9.60 14.04 -2.79
N GLN A 55 9.92 14.56 -1.61
CA GLN A 55 9.74 13.86 -0.33
C GLN A 55 8.37 14.09 0.30
N GLN A 56 7.63 15.09 -0.20
CA GLN A 56 6.32 15.47 0.32
C GLN A 56 5.39 15.79 -0.83
N LEU A 57 4.56 14.81 -1.17
CA LEU A 57 3.46 14.96 -2.10
C LEU A 57 2.14 15.14 -1.33
N GLY A 58 1.41 16.21 -1.63
CA GLY A 58 0.07 16.48 -1.11
C GLY A 58 0.02 17.11 0.28
N SER A 59 -1.15 17.67 0.59
CA SER A 59 -1.45 18.31 1.88
C SER A 59 -1.99 17.30 2.89
N LYS A 60 -1.31 17.15 4.04
CA LYS A 60 -1.72 16.23 5.11
C LYS A 60 -3.17 16.46 5.55
N ALA A 61 -3.58 17.72 5.72
CA ALA A 61 -4.94 18.06 6.16
C ALA A 61 -6.00 17.61 5.15
N ALA A 62 -5.79 17.84 3.85
CA ALA A 62 -6.72 17.45 2.80
C ALA A 62 -6.84 15.92 2.68
N LEU A 63 -5.73 15.20 2.81
CA LEU A 63 -5.70 13.74 2.77
C LEU A 63 -6.44 13.13 3.97
N GLN A 64 -6.21 13.67 5.17
CA GLN A 64 -6.89 13.22 6.39
C GLN A 64 -8.40 13.50 6.35
N ASP A 65 -8.83 14.67 5.86
CA ASP A 65 -10.25 14.99 5.69
C ASP A 65 -10.93 14.03 4.70
N LYS A 66 -10.30 13.75 3.56
CA LYS A 66 -10.86 12.81 2.58
C LYS A 66 -10.93 11.38 3.12
N ALA A 67 -9.91 10.94 3.85
CA ALA A 67 -9.89 9.63 4.51
C ALA A 67 -10.98 9.50 5.59
N ALA A 68 -11.19 10.55 6.40
CA ALA A 68 -12.25 10.57 7.40
C ALA A 68 -13.65 10.45 6.75
N LYS A 69 -13.88 11.17 5.64
CA LYS A 69 -15.14 11.09 4.88
C LYS A 69 -15.37 9.70 4.29
N LEU A 70 -14.33 9.05 3.73
CA LEU A 70 -14.45 7.70 3.21
C LEU A 70 -14.75 6.68 4.32
N GLN A 71 -14.08 6.81 5.47
CA GLN A 71 -14.35 5.98 6.64
C GLN A 71 -15.79 6.15 7.13
N GLN A 72 -16.28 7.38 7.26
CA GLN A 72 -17.67 7.66 7.64
C GLN A 72 -18.67 7.03 6.65
N LEU A 73 -18.41 7.18 5.34
CA LEU A 73 -19.25 6.58 4.29
C LEU A 73 -19.26 5.04 4.37
N ALA A 74 -18.11 4.41 4.60
CA ALA A 74 -18.01 2.96 4.73
C ALA A 74 -18.77 2.48 5.98
N THR A 75 -18.56 3.13 7.13
CA THR A 75 -19.24 2.80 8.39
C THR A 75 -20.75 2.99 8.30
N ALA A 76 -21.22 4.06 7.66
CA ALA A 76 -22.65 4.30 7.44
C ALA A 76 -23.32 3.19 6.60
N GLN A 77 -22.55 2.46 5.79
CA GLN A 77 -23.00 1.31 5.01
C GLN A 77 -22.72 -0.04 5.70
N GLY A 78 -22.38 -0.05 7.00
CA GLY A 78 -22.04 -1.28 7.73
C GLY A 78 -20.68 -1.87 7.35
N GLY A 79 -19.85 -1.11 6.65
CA GLY A 79 -18.50 -1.46 6.23
C GLY A 79 -17.43 -1.00 7.21
N GLN A 80 -16.18 -1.19 6.80
CA GLN A 80 -15.00 -0.80 7.56
C GLN A 80 -13.98 -0.12 6.64
N ALA A 81 -13.04 0.60 7.23
CA ALA A 81 -11.86 1.11 6.55
C ALA A 81 -10.61 0.73 7.35
N ARG A 82 -9.53 0.34 6.66
CA ARG A 82 -8.25 -0.06 7.26
C ARG A 82 -7.10 0.57 6.50
N ALA A 83 -6.06 0.96 7.21
CA ALA A 83 -4.86 1.56 6.65
C ALA A 83 -3.75 0.53 6.46
N TYR A 84 -3.08 0.60 5.31
CA TYR A 84 -1.96 -0.29 4.97
C TYR A 84 -0.78 0.55 4.49
N HIS A 85 0.38 0.23 5.01
CA HIS A 85 1.65 0.83 4.62
C HIS A 85 2.27 0.01 3.49
N CYS A 86 2.69 0.68 2.41
CA CYS A 86 3.44 0.05 1.34
C CYS A 86 4.92 -0.08 1.75
N GLU A 87 5.42 -1.32 1.79
CA GLU A 87 6.77 -1.66 2.25
C GLU A 87 7.87 -1.10 1.33
N GLY A 88 7.58 -0.99 0.04
CA GLY A 88 8.55 -0.62 -1.00
C GLY A 88 8.04 0.41 -2.00
N ASN A 89 8.51 0.26 -3.24
CA ASN A 89 8.01 1.03 -4.37
C ASN A 89 6.55 0.65 -4.67
N PHE A 90 5.70 1.65 -4.89
CA PHE A 90 4.37 1.47 -5.45
C PHE A 90 4.31 2.15 -6.81
N VAL A 91 3.72 1.47 -7.79
CA VAL A 91 3.48 2.03 -9.11
C VAL A 91 2.10 1.62 -9.59
N THR A 92 1.39 2.54 -10.24
CA THR A 92 0.04 2.32 -10.75
C THR A 92 -0.12 3.07 -12.07
N GLY A 93 -0.93 2.53 -12.99
CA GLY A 93 -1.17 3.17 -14.28
C GLY A 93 0.01 3.21 -15.24
N LEU A 94 0.98 2.29 -15.15
CA LEU A 94 2.12 2.22 -16.08
C LEU A 94 1.70 2.15 -17.55
N GLY A 95 0.57 1.49 -17.83
CA GLY A 95 0.01 1.37 -19.17
C GLY A 95 -0.76 2.61 -19.66
N ASN A 96 -0.89 3.66 -18.86
CA ASN A 96 -1.52 4.90 -19.31
C ASN A 96 -0.60 5.60 -20.32
N PRO A 97 -1.16 6.17 -21.41
CA PRO A 97 -0.36 6.87 -22.41
C PRO A 97 0.25 8.14 -21.81
N HIS A 98 1.56 8.33 -21.98
CA HIS A 98 2.25 9.52 -21.53
C HIS A 98 3.54 9.73 -22.36
N PRO A 99 4.02 10.97 -22.57
CA PRO A 99 5.31 11.24 -23.25
C PRO A 99 6.55 10.59 -22.63
N LEU A 100 6.45 10.15 -21.37
CA LEU A 100 7.47 9.36 -20.69
C LEU A 100 7.47 7.86 -21.10
N GLU A 101 6.62 7.46 -22.05
CA GLU A 101 6.30 6.06 -22.43
C GLU A 101 5.55 5.27 -21.34
N ASN A 102 5.75 5.62 -20.07
CA ASN A 102 5.03 5.06 -18.95
C ASN A 102 4.21 6.16 -18.26
N GLY A 103 2.90 5.92 -18.15
CA GLY A 103 2.02 6.79 -17.40
C GLY A 103 2.08 6.52 -15.89
N PHE A 104 1.26 7.27 -15.17
CA PHE A 104 1.07 7.10 -13.74
C PHE A 104 -0.38 7.41 -13.39
N LEU A 105 -0.99 6.65 -12.49
CA LEU A 105 -2.39 6.87 -12.13
C LEU A 105 -2.51 7.82 -10.94
N TRP A 106 -3.21 8.93 -11.16
CA TRP A 106 -3.42 9.99 -10.17
C TRP A 106 -4.88 10.07 -9.75
N HIS A 107 -5.12 10.26 -8.45
CA HIS A 107 -6.47 10.48 -7.94
C HIS A 107 -6.98 11.83 -8.45
N PRO A 108 -8.16 11.88 -9.12
CA PRO A 108 -8.57 13.04 -9.92
C PRO A 108 -8.71 14.38 -9.18
N THR A 109 -8.91 14.33 -7.87
CA THR A 109 -9.10 15.54 -7.04
C THR A 109 -8.02 15.73 -5.99
N LEU A 110 -7.21 14.71 -5.71
CA LEU A 110 -6.15 14.80 -4.70
C LEU A 110 -4.78 15.03 -5.34
N GLY A 111 -4.60 14.69 -6.62
CA GLY A 111 -3.29 14.75 -7.27
C GLY A 111 -2.28 13.77 -6.68
N MET A 112 -2.76 12.65 -6.13
CA MET A 112 -1.96 11.65 -5.42
C MET A 112 -2.02 10.27 -6.10
N PRO A 113 -0.99 9.42 -5.95
CA PRO A 113 -1.09 7.99 -6.24
C PRO A 113 -2.23 7.36 -5.45
N TYR A 114 -3.04 6.53 -6.11
CA TYR A 114 -4.10 5.77 -5.46
C TYR A 114 -4.31 4.42 -6.16
N LEU A 115 -5.09 3.54 -5.54
CA LEU A 115 -5.48 2.28 -6.15
C LEU A 115 -7.00 2.29 -6.40
N PRO A 116 -7.47 2.15 -7.65
CA PRO A 116 -8.89 2.12 -7.95
C PRO A 116 -9.61 0.97 -7.24
N GLY A 117 -10.88 1.17 -6.88
CA GLY A 117 -11.72 0.15 -6.24
C GLY A 117 -11.91 -1.10 -7.12
N SER A 118 -11.85 -0.94 -8.45
CA SER A 118 -11.81 -2.05 -9.39
C SER A 118 -10.53 -2.90 -9.25
N ALA A 119 -9.39 -2.26 -9.00
CA ALA A 119 -8.12 -2.94 -8.74
C ALA A 119 -8.12 -3.59 -7.35
N VAL A 120 -8.71 -2.95 -6.33
CA VAL A 120 -8.93 -3.59 -5.00
C VAL A 120 -9.80 -4.84 -5.15
N LYS A 121 -10.95 -4.74 -5.84
CA LYS A 121 -11.84 -5.88 -6.13
C LYS A 121 -11.08 -6.99 -6.86
N GLY A 122 -10.32 -6.62 -7.89
CA GLY A 122 -9.52 -7.56 -8.69
C GLY A 122 -8.44 -8.27 -7.86
N LEU A 123 -7.81 -7.56 -6.95
CA LEU A 123 -6.78 -8.08 -6.04
C LEU A 123 -7.35 -9.14 -5.09
N VAL A 124 -8.48 -8.84 -4.43
CA VAL A 124 -9.16 -9.80 -3.54
C VAL A 124 -9.65 -11.01 -4.34
N ARG A 125 -10.24 -10.78 -5.53
CA ARG A 125 -10.68 -11.87 -6.41
C ARG A 125 -9.52 -12.78 -6.82
N ALA A 126 -8.38 -12.20 -7.23
CA ALA A 126 -7.21 -12.96 -7.64
C ALA A 126 -6.69 -13.86 -6.51
N LEU A 127 -6.70 -13.39 -5.27
CA LEU A 127 -6.36 -14.24 -4.13
C LEU A 127 -7.35 -15.39 -3.96
N VAL A 128 -8.66 -15.13 -4.02
CA VAL A 128 -9.67 -16.21 -3.91
C VAL A 128 -9.49 -17.24 -5.03
N GLU A 129 -9.21 -16.80 -6.26
CA GLU A 129 -8.97 -17.69 -7.41
C GLU A 129 -7.72 -18.56 -7.23
N THR A 130 -6.65 -18.02 -6.63
CA THR A 130 -5.32 -18.66 -6.61
C THR A 130 -4.98 -19.39 -5.32
N ALA A 131 -5.49 -18.93 -4.17
CA ALA A 131 -5.08 -19.42 -2.84
C ALA A 131 -6.21 -20.01 -2.00
N TYR A 132 -7.49 -19.77 -2.35
CA TYR A 132 -8.61 -20.36 -1.62
C TYR A 132 -9.01 -21.71 -2.24
N HIS A 133 -8.82 -22.79 -1.48
CA HIS A 133 -9.09 -24.17 -1.90
C HIS A 133 -10.32 -24.79 -1.23
N GLY A 134 -11.23 -23.98 -0.69
CA GLY A 134 -12.50 -24.49 -0.14
C GLY A 134 -13.43 -24.99 -1.25
N ASP A 135 -14.21 -26.03 -0.96
CA ASP A 135 -15.18 -26.60 -1.90
C ASP A 135 -16.23 -25.58 -2.38
N ASP A 136 -16.48 -24.52 -1.59
CA ASP A 136 -17.41 -23.44 -1.91
C ASP A 136 -16.76 -22.25 -2.64
N ARG A 137 -15.51 -22.37 -3.12
CA ARG A 137 -14.78 -21.27 -3.81
C ARG A 137 -15.61 -20.58 -4.90
N ASN A 138 -16.25 -21.34 -5.79
CA ASN A 138 -17.06 -20.75 -6.86
C ASN A 138 -18.27 -19.99 -6.29
N ALA A 139 -18.88 -20.53 -5.24
CA ALA A 139 -19.98 -19.85 -4.55
C ALA A 139 -19.50 -18.55 -3.88
N VAL A 140 -18.29 -18.53 -3.28
CA VAL A 140 -17.66 -17.29 -2.77
C VAL A 140 -17.41 -16.29 -3.90
N LEU A 141 -16.85 -16.73 -5.03
CA LEU A 141 -16.58 -15.85 -6.18
C LEU A 141 -17.86 -15.19 -6.71
N LYS A 142 -18.92 -15.99 -6.89
CA LYS A 142 -20.24 -15.49 -7.29
C LYS A 142 -20.81 -14.54 -6.25
N ARG A 143 -20.81 -14.91 -4.97
CA ARG A 143 -21.34 -14.07 -3.87
C ARG A 143 -20.61 -12.75 -3.77
N TRP A 144 -19.29 -12.72 -3.72
CA TRP A 144 -18.53 -11.49 -3.46
C TRP A 144 -18.40 -10.59 -4.69
N PHE A 145 -18.27 -11.18 -5.88
CA PHE A 145 -17.89 -10.42 -7.08
C PHE A 145 -18.98 -10.36 -8.16
N GLY A 146 -19.99 -11.24 -8.10
CA GLY A 146 -21.12 -11.32 -9.03
C GLY A 146 -21.01 -12.44 -10.07
N THR A 147 -19.82 -13.04 -10.26
CA THR A 147 -19.59 -14.12 -11.24
C THR A 147 -18.61 -15.15 -10.70
N GLU A 148 -18.78 -16.41 -11.12
CA GLU A 148 -17.84 -17.49 -10.83
C GLU A 148 -16.54 -17.29 -11.64
N GLU A 149 -16.67 -16.98 -12.93
CA GLU A 149 -15.53 -16.79 -13.84
C GLU A 149 -15.48 -15.36 -14.40
N LYS A 150 -14.30 -14.98 -14.89
CA LYS A 150 -14.11 -13.69 -15.58
C LYS A 150 -14.71 -13.76 -16.98
N GLY A 151 -15.35 -12.70 -17.43
CA GLY A 151 -15.95 -12.61 -18.77
C GLY A 151 -17.38 -13.14 -18.88
N GLN A 152 -17.90 -13.81 -17.84
CA GLN A 152 -19.32 -14.13 -17.76
C GLN A 152 -20.15 -12.87 -17.49
N VAL A 153 -21.37 -12.82 -18.04
CA VAL A 153 -22.35 -11.80 -17.69
C VAL A 153 -22.84 -12.09 -16.27
N ALA A 154 -22.82 -11.08 -15.41
CA ALA A 154 -23.22 -11.25 -14.01
C ALA A 154 -24.76 -11.33 -13.91
N ASP A 155 -25.28 -12.49 -13.51
CA ASP A 155 -26.71 -12.65 -13.19
C ASP A 155 -27.12 -11.84 -11.96
N ALA A 156 -26.16 -11.51 -11.10
CA ALA A 156 -26.35 -10.70 -9.90
C ALA A 156 -25.12 -9.86 -9.58
N SER A 157 -25.32 -8.74 -8.90
CA SER A 157 -24.22 -7.96 -8.35
C SER A 157 -23.60 -8.66 -7.13
N GLY A 158 -22.28 -8.61 -6.98
CA GLY A 158 -21.59 -9.14 -5.80
C GLY A 158 -22.00 -8.45 -4.49
N CYS A 159 -21.81 -9.08 -3.34
CA CYS A 159 -22.33 -8.58 -2.07
C CYS A 159 -21.48 -7.49 -1.41
N PHE A 160 -20.29 -7.19 -1.93
CA PHE A 160 -19.39 -6.14 -1.41
C PHE A 160 -19.17 -4.99 -2.40
N ILE A 161 -19.03 -3.80 -1.84
CA ILE A 161 -18.61 -2.56 -2.49
C ILE A 161 -17.13 -2.34 -2.13
N PHE A 162 -16.28 -2.29 -3.16
CA PHE A 162 -14.85 -2.01 -3.02
C PHE A 162 -14.61 -0.56 -3.44
N PHE A 163 -14.24 0.29 -2.48
CA PHE A 163 -13.91 1.68 -2.75
C PHE A 163 -12.47 1.84 -3.24
N ASP A 164 -12.18 2.99 -3.85
CA ASP A 164 -10.81 3.40 -4.12
C ASP A 164 -9.99 3.41 -2.82
N ALA A 165 -8.78 2.86 -2.86
CA ALA A 165 -7.85 2.96 -1.74
C ALA A 165 -7.11 4.30 -1.81
N LEU A 166 -7.35 5.15 -0.83
CA LEU A 166 -6.93 6.55 -0.85
C LEU A 166 -5.71 6.82 0.04
N PRO A 167 -4.79 7.69 -0.37
CA PRO A 167 -3.66 8.09 0.47
C PRO A 167 -4.14 8.91 1.66
N ILE A 168 -3.65 8.58 2.86
CA ILE A 168 -4.06 9.24 4.11
C ILE A 168 -3.02 10.21 4.68
N GLN A 169 -1.84 10.23 4.08
CA GLN A 169 -0.74 11.09 4.47
C GLN A 169 0.17 11.39 3.26
N PRO A 170 0.98 12.46 3.33
CA PRO A 170 1.92 12.75 2.27
C PRO A 170 2.89 11.59 2.03
N CYS A 171 3.24 11.38 0.77
CA CYS A 171 4.19 10.34 0.36
C CYS A 171 5.34 10.94 -0.46
N GLU A 172 6.31 10.11 -0.83
CA GLU A 172 7.39 10.50 -1.72
C GLU A 172 7.06 10.11 -3.17
N LEU A 173 7.53 10.90 -4.13
CA LEU A 173 7.62 10.51 -5.53
C LEU A 173 9.09 10.39 -5.92
N ARG A 174 9.43 9.34 -6.65
CA ARG A 174 10.78 9.12 -7.16
C ARG A 174 10.77 8.64 -8.61
N PRO A 175 11.69 9.13 -9.44
CA PRO A 175 12.08 8.44 -10.66
C PRO A 175 12.62 7.05 -10.33
N GLU A 176 12.26 6.09 -11.15
CA GLU A 176 12.80 4.73 -11.16
C GLU A 176 13.15 4.37 -12.61
N VAL A 177 14.07 3.43 -12.80
CA VAL A 177 14.51 2.99 -14.13
C VAL A 177 14.29 1.49 -14.30
N MET A 178 13.89 1.08 -15.50
CA MET A 178 13.98 -0.30 -15.93
C MET A 178 14.89 -0.38 -17.15
N THR A 179 15.66 -1.45 -17.22
CA THR A 179 16.69 -1.60 -18.25
C THR A 179 16.51 -2.94 -18.95
N PRO A 180 15.48 -3.12 -19.79
CA PRO A 180 15.37 -4.31 -20.63
C PRO A 180 16.60 -4.44 -21.53
N HIS A 181 17.13 -5.65 -21.61
CA HIS A 181 18.23 -6.00 -22.52
C HIS A 181 17.67 -6.66 -23.79
N MET A 182 16.77 -7.63 -23.64
CA MET A 182 16.33 -8.50 -24.76
C MET A 182 15.04 -8.01 -25.45
N GLY A 183 14.87 -6.70 -25.64
CA GLY A 183 13.62 -6.12 -26.17
C GLY A 183 13.20 -6.71 -27.54
N LYS A 184 14.14 -6.76 -28.49
CA LYS A 184 13.90 -7.29 -29.84
C LYS A 184 13.55 -8.79 -29.86
N TRP A 185 14.13 -9.57 -28.96
CA TRP A 185 13.77 -10.98 -28.78
C TRP A 185 12.31 -11.11 -28.35
N TYR A 186 11.88 -10.36 -27.32
CA TYR A 186 10.50 -10.43 -26.85
C TYR A 186 9.49 -9.93 -27.89
N GLU A 187 9.86 -8.92 -28.69
CA GLU A 187 8.97 -8.34 -29.71
C GLU A 187 8.88 -9.21 -30.98
N LYS A 188 10.01 -9.75 -31.45
CA LYS A 188 10.14 -10.34 -32.80
C LYS A 188 10.75 -11.74 -32.83
N GLY A 189 11.25 -12.27 -31.72
CA GLY A 189 11.92 -13.58 -31.64
C GLY A 189 11.07 -14.74 -32.13
N GLY A 190 9.74 -14.70 -31.94
CA GLY A 190 8.83 -15.69 -32.49
C GLY A 190 8.62 -15.61 -34.01
N LYS A 191 8.85 -14.42 -34.62
CA LYS A 191 8.66 -14.19 -36.06
C LYS A 191 9.95 -14.40 -36.86
N THR A 192 11.10 -14.00 -36.31
CA THR A 192 12.39 -14.06 -37.00
C THR A 192 13.47 -14.72 -36.13
N PRO A 193 13.28 -15.93 -35.59
CA PRO A 193 14.15 -16.51 -34.56
C PRO A 193 15.62 -16.66 -34.94
N GLN A 194 15.96 -16.62 -36.24
CA GLN A 194 17.33 -16.76 -36.72
C GLN A 194 18.06 -15.44 -36.99
N ALA A 195 17.38 -14.29 -36.95
CA ALA A 195 18.08 -13.01 -37.12
C ALA A 195 18.93 -12.69 -35.88
N ALA A 196 20.14 -12.16 -36.12
CA ALA A 196 21.16 -11.98 -35.07
C ALA A 196 20.71 -11.06 -33.92
N ASP A 197 19.79 -10.12 -34.17
CA ASP A 197 19.25 -9.19 -33.19
C ASP A 197 17.93 -9.65 -32.56
N THR A 198 17.41 -10.81 -32.96
CA THR A 198 16.22 -11.43 -32.38
C THR A 198 16.52 -12.87 -31.92
N GLN A 199 17.79 -13.17 -31.65
CA GLN A 199 18.20 -14.33 -30.86
C GLN A 199 18.45 -13.90 -29.41
N PRO A 200 18.10 -14.74 -28.42
CA PRO A 200 18.44 -14.46 -27.03
C PRO A 200 19.97 -14.55 -26.86
N GLY A 201 20.57 -13.48 -26.34
CA GLY A 201 22.02 -13.42 -26.17
C GLY A 201 22.47 -12.22 -25.34
N ASP A 202 23.69 -12.29 -24.79
CA ASP A 202 24.20 -11.29 -23.84
C ASP A 202 24.72 -10.00 -24.50
N TRP A 203 24.79 -9.95 -25.84
CA TRP A 203 25.27 -8.79 -26.60
C TRP A 203 24.21 -7.69 -26.82
N HIS A 204 22.97 -7.89 -26.35
CA HIS A 204 21.93 -6.89 -26.49
C HIS A 204 22.17 -5.70 -25.56
N SER A 205 22.12 -4.49 -26.12
CA SER A 205 22.35 -3.26 -25.37
C SER A 205 21.22 -2.98 -24.39
N PRO A 206 21.52 -2.53 -23.15
CA PRO A 206 20.51 -2.05 -22.22
C PRO A 206 19.77 -0.84 -22.78
N VAL A 207 18.44 -0.81 -22.66
CA VAL A 207 17.61 0.36 -23.00
C VAL A 207 16.96 0.93 -21.72
N PRO A 208 17.56 1.94 -21.07
CA PRO A 208 16.99 2.54 -19.86
C PRO A 208 15.68 3.27 -20.15
N VAL A 209 14.61 2.88 -19.47
CA VAL A 209 13.30 3.52 -19.53
C VAL A 209 12.92 4.00 -18.13
N GLY A 210 12.80 5.33 -18.00
CA GLY A 210 12.43 5.98 -16.74
C GLY A 210 10.92 5.99 -16.51
N TYR A 211 10.49 5.82 -15.27
CA TYR A 211 9.09 5.91 -14.86
C TYR A 211 8.98 6.45 -13.42
N LEU A 212 7.78 6.81 -13.00
CA LEU A 212 7.52 7.37 -11.67
C LEU A 212 7.05 6.28 -10.71
N VAL A 213 7.51 6.34 -9.46
CA VAL A 213 7.06 5.49 -8.35
C VAL A 213 6.73 6.32 -7.12
N ALA A 214 5.80 5.82 -6.30
CA ALA A 214 5.53 6.34 -4.98
C ALA A 214 6.26 5.53 -3.90
N ARG A 215 6.76 6.19 -2.85
CA ARG A 215 7.33 5.56 -1.65
C ARG A 215 6.75 6.17 -0.37
N LYS A 216 6.89 5.47 0.76
CA LYS A 216 6.27 5.83 2.04
C LYS A 216 4.76 6.06 1.91
N LEU A 217 4.14 5.34 0.99
CA LEU A 217 2.72 5.43 0.71
C LEU A 217 1.95 4.65 1.77
N THR A 218 0.92 5.27 2.33
CA THR A 218 -0.06 4.58 3.19
C THR A 218 -1.44 4.82 2.59
N LEU A 219 -2.12 3.75 2.24
CA LEU A 219 -3.46 3.79 1.65
C LEU A 219 -4.50 3.30 2.67
N GLN A 220 -5.62 4.00 2.77
CA GLN A 220 -6.82 3.53 3.44
C GLN A 220 -7.68 2.80 2.42
N PHE A 221 -7.91 1.53 2.67
CA PHE A 221 -8.85 0.69 1.94
C PHE A 221 -10.18 0.75 2.67
N ALA A 222 -11.28 0.75 1.92
CA ALA A 222 -12.62 0.64 2.49
C ALA A 222 -13.42 -0.41 1.72
N ILE A 223 -14.13 -1.25 2.47
CA ILE A 223 -15.03 -2.28 1.95
C ILE A 223 -16.32 -2.21 2.75
N ALA A 224 -17.45 -2.15 2.05
CA ALA A 224 -18.77 -2.18 2.68
C ALA A 224 -19.64 -3.28 2.08
N PRO A 225 -20.49 -3.94 2.88
CA PRO A 225 -21.53 -4.79 2.34
C PRO A 225 -22.52 -3.93 1.54
N ARG A 226 -23.05 -4.48 0.45
CA ARG A 226 -24.20 -3.92 -0.23
C ARG A 226 -25.44 -4.18 0.63
N ALA A 227 -26.24 -3.14 0.87
CA ALA A 227 -27.44 -3.25 1.68
C ALA A 227 -28.34 -4.40 1.21
N GLY A 228 -28.72 -5.29 2.13
CA GLY A 228 -29.56 -6.45 1.85
C GLY A 228 -28.90 -7.61 1.08
N ALA A 229 -27.63 -7.49 0.67
CA ALA A 229 -26.96 -8.53 -0.13
C ALA A 229 -26.35 -9.67 0.70
N VAL A 230 -26.18 -9.47 2.01
CA VAL A 230 -25.69 -10.48 2.96
C VAL A 230 -26.68 -10.58 4.11
N ALA A 231 -27.05 -11.80 4.48
CA ALA A 231 -27.92 -12.05 5.62
C ALA A 231 -27.24 -11.60 6.93
N PRO A 232 -27.95 -10.96 7.88
CA PRO A 232 -27.36 -10.39 9.10
C PRO A 232 -26.46 -11.37 9.88
N GLU A 233 -26.87 -12.64 9.97
CA GLU A 233 -26.16 -13.70 10.67
C GLU A 233 -24.83 -14.10 10.01
N ARG A 234 -24.65 -13.82 8.71
CA ARG A 234 -23.40 -14.09 7.97
C ARG A 234 -22.52 -12.85 7.80
N LEU A 235 -23.08 -11.66 7.99
CA LEU A 235 -22.42 -10.40 7.63
C LEU A 235 -21.07 -10.23 8.31
N GLN A 236 -20.97 -10.52 9.61
CA GLN A 236 -19.72 -10.39 10.36
C GLN A 236 -18.64 -11.34 9.83
N ALA A 237 -18.98 -12.62 9.59
CA ALA A 237 -18.04 -13.62 9.10
C ALA A 237 -17.59 -13.33 7.66
N GLU A 238 -18.53 -12.99 6.76
CA GLU A 238 -18.22 -12.62 5.38
C GLU A 238 -17.34 -11.37 5.32
N THR A 239 -17.63 -10.36 6.16
CA THR A 239 -16.80 -9.15 6.27
C THR A 239 -15.40 -9.48 6.77
N ALA A 240 -15.27 -10.34 7.79
CA ALA A 240 -13.96 -10.78 8.28
C ALA A 240 -13.17 -11.53 7.19
N ASN A 241 -13.84 -12.40 6.42
CA ASN A 241 -13.22 -13.19 5.36
C ASN A 241 -12.76 -12.33 4.18
N VAL A 242 -13.55 -11.34 3.73
CA VAL A 242 -13.13 -10.46 2.63
C VAL A 242 -11.95 -9.58 3.03
N TRP A 243 -11.89 -9.14 4.31
CA TRP A 243 -10.74 -8.42 4.83
C TRP A 243 -9.50 -9.30 4.97
N LEU A 244 -9.65 -10.54 5.44
CA LEU A 244 -8.55 -11.51 5.45
C LEU A 244 -8.02 -11.76 4.04
N ALA A 245 -8.91 -11.87 3.05
CA ALA A 245 -8.51 -12.00 1.66
C ALA A 245 -7.77 -10.75 1.16
N LEU A 246 -8.19 -9.53 1.53
CA LEU A 246 -7.42 -8.33 1.19
C LEU A 246 -6.03 -8.32 1.86
N ASP A 247 -5.94 -8.66 3.15
CA ASP A 247 -4.67 -8.72 3.90
C ASP A 247 -3.67 -9.64 3.18
N ARG A 248 -4.10 -10.86 2.83
CA ARG A 248 -3.24 -11.83 2.15
C ARG A 248 -2.92 -11.42 0.72
N ALA A 249 -3.85 -10.79 0.01
CA ALA A 249 -3.57 -10.33 -1.34
C ALA A 249 -2.52 -9.21 -1.35
N LEU A 250 -2.59 -8.27 -0.40
CA LEU A 250 -1.59 -7.21 -0.25
C LEU A 250 -0.22 -7.72 0.19
N GLU A 251 -0.18 -8.75 1.04
CA GLU A 251 1.06 -9.37 1.51
C GLU A 251 1.76 -10.20 0.42
N TRP A 252 1.01 -11.05 -0.30
CA TRP A 252 1.58 -12.08 -1.18
C TRP A 252 1.59 -11.66 -2.66
N LEU A 253 0.52 -11.02 -3.13
CA LEU A 253 0.38 -10.64 -4.54
C LEU A 253 0.94 -9.24 -4.79
N GLY A 254 0.74 -8.31 -3.85
CA GLY A 254 1.04 -6.89 -4.04
C GLY A 254 0.02 -6.18 -4.93
N ALA A 255 -0.04 -4.84 -4.84
CA ALA A 255 -0.97 -4.01 -5.59
C ALA A 255 -0.26 -3.12 -6.62
N GLY A 256 -0.91 -2.89 -7.77
CA GLY A 256 -0.39 -2.05 -8.84
C GLY A 256 0.47 -2.80 -9.84
N GLY A 257 1.49 -2.14 -10.40
CA GLY A 257 2.41 -2.71 -11.39
C GLY A 257 3.67 -3.29 -10.78
N LYS A 258 4.39 -4.12 -11.56
CA LYS A 258 5.70 -4.70 -11.20
C LYS A 258 5.69 -5.52 -9.89
N THR A 259 4.55 -6.12 -9.54
CA THR A 259 4.38 -6.91 -8.32
C THR A 259 5.28 -8.15 -8.26
N ALA A 260 5.60 -8.75 -9.41
CA ALA A 260 6.51 -9.90 -9.50
C ALA A 260 7.92 -9.63 -8.96
N ILE A 261 8.37 -8.36 -8.94
CA ILE A 261 9.64 -7.93 -8.34
C ILE A 261 9.47 -7.28 -6.96
N GLY A 262 8.31 -7.48 -6.33
CA GLY A 262 8.03 -7.05 -4.95
C GLY A 262 7.40 -5.67 -4.79
N PHE A 263 7.02 -4.99 -5.88
CA PHE A 263 6.36 -3.68 -5.76
C PHE A 263 4.95 -3.82 -5.19
N GLY A 264 4.52 -2.80 -4.44
CA GLY A 264 3.15 -2.66 -3.97
C GLY A 264 2.71 -3.68 -2.91
N ARG A 265 3.65 -4.42 -2.30
CA ARG A 265 3.36 -5.17 -1.07
C ARG A 265 3.01 -4.21 0.06
N MET A 266 1.93 -4.52 0.77
CA MET A 266 1.46 -3.67 1.85
C MET A 266 1.12 -4.48 3.09
N GLU A 267 1.27 -3.83 4.25
CA GLU A 267 1.01 -4.41 5.55
C GLU A 267 0.20 -3.45 6.43
N SER A 268 -0.74 -4.00 7.18
CA SER A 268 -1.45 -3.26 8.23
C SER A 268 -0.58 -3.16 9.49
N GLU A 269 -0.90 -2.24 10.39
CA GLU A 269 -0.22 -2.15 11.69
C GLU A 269 -0.39 -3.43 12.52
N GLU A 270 -1.55 -4.08 12.46
CA GLU A 270 -1.78 -5.39 13.07
C GLU A 270 -0.91 -6.48 12.43
N GLY A 271 -0.73 -6.44 11.10
CA GLY A 271 0.15 -7.34 10.37
C GLY A 271 1.62 -7.19 10.80
N LYS A 272 2.10 -5.95 10.92
CA LYS A 272 3.44 -5.63 11.43
C LYS A 272 3.65 -6.19 12.84
N GLN A 273 2.71 -5.93 13.74
CA GLN A 273 2.78 -6.41 15.12
C GLN A 273 2.81 -7.94 15.18
N ARG A 274 2.02 -8.61 14.35
CA ARG A 274 1.96 -10.07 14.27
C ARG A 274 3.27 -10.68 13.75
N LYS A 275 3.86 -10.12 12.69
CA LYS A 275 5.17 -10.56 12.16
C LYS A 275 6.27 -10.38 13.22
N LYS A 276 6.31 -9.21 13.88
CA LYS A 276 7.24 -8.95 15.00
C LYS A 276 7.03 -9.94 16.15
N ALA A 277 5.80 -10.30 16.48
CA ALA A 277 5.50 -11.31 17.50
C ALA A 277 5.96 -12.72 17.09
N GLN A 278 5.83 -13.08 15.80
CA GLN A 278 6.29 -14.38 15.28
C GLN A 278 7.81 -14.50 15.21
N SER A 279 8.53 -13.40 14.94
CA SER A 279 10.00 -13.36 14.93
C SER A 279 10.62 -13.15 16.32
N ALA A 280 9.80 -13.11 17.38
CA ALA A 280 10.27 -12.76 18.71
C ALA A 280 11.04 -13.91 19.36
N VAL A 281 12.20 -13.57 19.92
CA VAL A 281 13.01 -14.47 20.74
C VAL A 281 12.42 -14.55 22.14
N VAL A 282 12.30 -15.76 22.68
CA VAL A 282 11.75 -15.99 24.01
C VAL A 282 12.83 -15.80 25.08
N TRP A 283 12.58 -14.90 26.01
CA TRP A 283 13.38 -14.63 27.19
C TRP A 283 12.66 -15.15 28.43
N GLU A 284 12.88 -16.42 28.76
CA GLU A 284 12.39 -17.01 30.00
C GLU A 284 13.07 -16.41 31.23
N GLY A 285 12.31 -16.13 32.29
CA GLY A 285 12.85 -15.61 33.55
C GLY A 285 13.42 -14.19 33.47
N ALA A 286 13.01 -13.40 32.48
CA ALA A 286 13.44 -12.01 32.32
C ALA A 286 12.92 -11.13 33.47
N ARG A 287 13.75 -10.19 33.93
CA ARG A 287 13.36 -9.22 34.95
C ARG A 287 12.54 -8.10 34.32
N ILE A 288 11.33 -7.88 34.79
CA ILE A 288 10.43 -6.83 34.27
C ILE A 288 10.42 -5.58 35.17
N LYS A 289 10.31 -4.40 34.56
CA LYS A 289 10.17 -3.10 35.24
C LYS A 289 9.19 -2.22 34.46
N PHE A 290 8.33 -1.49 35.17
CA PHE A 290 7.43 -0.49 34.58
C PHE A 290 7.79 0.91 35.04
N ASN A 291 7.95 1.83 34.10
CA ASN A 291 8.19 3.24 34.37
C ASN A 291 6.88 4.01 34.24
N ARG A 292 6.39 4.54 35.37
CA ARG A 292 5.12 5.29 35.43
C ARG A 292 5.19 6.65 34.72
N ALA A 293 6.37 7.26 34.62
CA ALA A 293 6.52 8.61 34.08
C ALA A 293 6.30 8.66 32.55
N ASN A 294 6.72 7.62 31.83
CA ASN A 294 6.60 7.54 30.37
C ASN A 294 5.76 6.33 29.90
N GLY A 295 5.19 5.57 30.83
CA GLY A 295 4.38 4.37 30.56
C GLY A 295 5.17 3.23 29.90
N SER A 296 6.50 3.20 29.98
CA SER A 296 7.31 2.17 29.35
C SER A 296 7.41 0.90 30.19
N LEU A 297 7.30 -0.26 29.56
CA LEU A 297 7.55 -1.57 30.15
C LEU A 297 8.85 -2.14 29.59
N SER A 298 9.81 -2.43 30.45
CA SER A 298 11.14 -2.93 30.06
C SER A 298 11.42 -4.29 30.68
N VAL A 299 12.09 -5.16 29.94
CA VAL A 299 12.59 -6.46 30.40
C VAL A 299 14.09 -6.55 30.24
N GLU A 300 14.75 -7.25 31.16
CA GLU A 300 16.20 -7.42 31.19
C GLU A 300 16.55 -8.90 31.40
N LYS A 301 17.42 -9.46 30.54
CA LYS A 301 17.96 -10.82 30.67
C LYS A 301 19.40 -10.85 30.17
N SER A 302 20.30 -11.42 30.98
CA SER A 302 21.71 -11.62 30.63
C SER A 302 22.43 -10.36 30.09
N GLY A 303 22.16 -9.19 30.69
CA GLY A 303 22.75 -7.90 30.29
C GLY A 303 22.12 -7.25 29.05
N GLN A 304 21.14 -7.91 28.41
CA GLN A 304 20.36 -7.33 27.32
C GLN A 304 19.05 -6.75 27.84
N THR A 305 18.59 -5.68 27.21
CA THR A 305 17.35 -4.99 27.57
C THR A 305 16.44 -4.87 26.36
N ALA A 306 15.14 -5.04 26.58
CA ALA A 306 14.12 -4.74 25.59
C ALA A 306 13.00 -3.93 26.23
N SER A 307 12.35 -3.06 25.46
CA SER A 307 11.30 -2.20 26.00
C SER A 307 10.16 -1.94 25.03
N ALA A 308 9.00 -1.63 25.59
CA ALA A 308 7.84 -1.08 24.88
C ALA A 308 7.45 0.24 25.56
N ILE A 309 7.30 1.30 24.76
CA ILE A 309 6.85 2.61 25.24
C ILE A 309 5.33 2.73 25.17
N ALA A 310 4.74 3.76 25.81
CA ALA A 310 3.30 4.00 25.72
C ALA A 310 2.85 4.25 24.26
N PRO A 311 1.68 3.75 23.83
CA PRO A 311 0.68 3.04 24.64
C PRO A 311 0.97 1.54 24.83
N GLN A 312 1.83 0.95 23.99
CA GLN A 312 2.08 -0.51 23.97
C GLN A 312 2.59 -1.06 25.31
N GLY A 313 3.48 -0.33 26.00
CA GLY A 313 3.99 -0.73 27.31
C GLY A 313 2.91 -0.84 28.39
N GLN A 314 1.87 0.00 28.33
CA GLN A 314 0.74 -0.08 29.25
C GLN A 314 -0.15 -1.28 28.94
N SER A 315 -0.49 -1.49 27.66
CA SER A 315 -1.30 -2.64 27.25
C SER A 315 -0.64 -3.99 27.60
N LEU A 316 0.68 -4.07 27.48
CA LEU A 316 1.44 -5.28 27.89
C LEU A 316 1.47 -5.49 29.40
N LEU A 317 1.43 -4.42 30.19
CA LEU A 317 1.28 -4.56 31.64
C LEU A 317 -0.13 -5.05 31.98
N GLU A 318 -1.14 -4.51 31.32
CA GLU A 318 -2.55 -4.87 31.52
C GLU A 318 -2.87 -6.30 31.11
N SER A 319 -2.11 -6.89 30.18
CA SER A 319 -2.26 -8.31 29.81
C SER A 319 -1.77 -9.29 30.88
N LEU A 320 -1.04 -8.83 31.91
CA LEU A 320 -0.59 -9.67 33.02
C LEU A 320 -1.67 -9.80 34.10
N PRO A 321 -1.67 -10.90 34.89
CA PRO A 321 -2.55 -11.04 36.06
C PRO A 321 -2.43 -9.86 37.04
N ALA A 322 -3.55 -9.44 37.64
CA ALA A 322 -3.64 -8.26 38.51
C ALA A 322 -2.59 -8.26 39.65
N GLU A 323 -2.29 -9.43 40.22
CA GLU A 323 -1.25 -9.59 41.25
C GLU A 323 0.14 -9.19 40.72
N LEU A 324 0.50 -9.62 39.51
CA LEU A 324 1.78 -9.25 38.90
C LEU A 324 1.80 -7.77 38.55
N GLN A 325 0.69 -7.20 38.08
CA GLN A 325 0.59 -5.77 37.83
C GLN A 325 0.89 -4.94 39.08
N GLN A 326 0.32 -5.32 40.23
CA GLN A 326 0.56 -4.63 41.51
C GLN A 326 2.03 -4.74 41.92
N LYS A 327 2.63 -5.94 41.83
CA LYS A 327 4.06 -6.15 42.17
C LYS A 327 4.99 -5.34 41.27
N ILE A 328 4.76 -5.34 39.96
CA ILE A 328 5.56 -4.60 38.98
C ILE A 328 5.40 -3.09 39.18
N LYS A 329 4.17 -2.60 39.40
CA LYS A 329 3.92 -1.19 39.72
C LYS A 329 4.57 -0.80 41.04
N GLY A 330 4.65 -1.70 42.01
CA GLY A 330 5.32 -1.52 43.31
C GLY A 330 6.85 -1.69 43.26
N SER A 331 7.46 -1.77 42.07
CA SER A 331 8.91 -1.96 41.88
C SER A 331 9.47 -3.24 42.51
N GLN A 332 8.61 -4.24 42.77
CA GLN A 332 9.05 -5.54 43.26
C GLN A 332 9.71 -6.34 42.15
N PHE A 333 10.63 -7.22 42.55
CA PHE A 333 11.29 -8.11 41.61
C PHE A 333 10.31 -9.18 41.12
N VAL A 334 10.05 -9.18 39.81
CA VAL A 334 9.18 -10.16 39.15
C VAL A 334 9.93 -10.71 37.93
N LYS A 335 9.84 -12.04 37.76
CA LYS A 335 10.31 -12.73 36.56
C LYS A 335 9.12 -13.04 35.66
N VAL A 336 9.33 -12.91 34.35
CA VAL A 336 8.32 -13.16 33.32
C VAL A 336 8.94 -13.91 32.16
N THR A 337 8.10 -14.54 31.35
CA THR A 337 8.48 -15.00 30.01
C THR A 337 8.20 -13.84 29.06
N ALA A 338 9.27 -13.26 28.50
CA ALA A 338 9.18 -12.12 27.61
C ALA A 338 9.47 -12.53 26.17
N TYR A 339 8.76 -11.94 25.21
CA TYR A 339 8.98 -12.14 23.78
C TYR A 339 9.56 -10.84 23.22
N VAL A 340 10.77 -10.92 22.67
CA VAL A 340 11.55 -9.76 22.23
C VAL A 340 11.87 -9.86 20.75
N ALA A 341 11.50 -8.84 19.98
CA ALA A 341 11.84 -8.72 18.56
C ALA A 341 12.58 -7.40 18.33
N GLU A 342 13.79 -7.45 17.79
CA GLU A 342 14.61 -6.27 17.45
C GLU A 342 14.78 -5.28 18.63
N GLY A 343 14.95 -5.80 19.86
CA GLY A 343 15.08 -4.97 21.07
C GLY A 343 13.77 -4.37 21.58
N VAL A 344 12.64 -4.68 20.95
CA VAL A 344 11.30 -4.25 21.37
C VAL A 344 10.60 -5.40 22.11
N LEU A 345 10.00 -5.09 23.25
CA LEU A 345 9.15 -6.04 23.98
C LEU A 345 7.79 -6.14 23.28
N VAL A 346 7.44 -7.31 22.76
CA VAL A 346 6.22 -7.51 21.96
C VAL A 346 5.12 -8.28 22.67
N ARG A 347 5.47 -9.16 23.61
CA ARG A 347 4.53 -9.95 24.42
C ARG A 347 5.18 -10.30 25.75
N VAL A 348 4.37 -10.42 26.79
CA VAL A 348 4.83 -10.84 28.13
C VAL A 348 3.80 -11.79 28.76
N GLU A 349 4.31 -12.84 29.40
CA GLU A 349 3.51 -13.87 30.06
C GLU A 349 4.09 -14.14 31.45
N LYS A 350 3.26 -14.72 32.33
CA LYS A 350 3.73 -15.22 33.62
C LYS A 350 4.81 -16.29 33.37
N ALA A 351 5.93 -16.19 34.09
CA ALA A 351 7.02 -17.15 34.04
C ALA A 351 6.59 -18.56 34.46
#